data_AF-A0A7L1NDJ0-F1
#
_entry.id   AF-A0A7L1NDJ0-F1
#
_cell.length_a   1.000
_cell.length_b   1.000
_cell.length_c   1.000
_cell.angle_alpha   90.00
_cell.angle_beta   90.00
_cell.angle_gamma   90.00
#
_symmetry.space_group_name_H-M   'P 1'
#
loop_
_entity.id
_entity.type
_entity.pdbx_description
1 polymer ?
#
loop_
_entity_poly.entity_id
_entity_poly.type
_entity_poly.pdbx_seq_one_letter_code
_entity_poly.pdbx_strand_id
1 'polypeptide(L)' 'SYTLRPVLQRRFKSSTVKECIHAILKEKLTNVQYIPEEIPQLTNSLSEIIKDRLKEEGFDRYKMVVQVVIGEHRGEGV' A
#
# COMPACT_ATOMS: atom_id res chain seq x y z
N SER A 1 -31.91 -4.33 -7.96
CA SER A 1 -31.54 -5.69 -7.53
C SER A 1 -30.24 -5.60 -6.73
N TYR A 2 -30.28 -5.96 -5.43
CA TYR A 2 -29.10 -5.86 -4.55
C TYR A 2 -28.36 -7.21 -4.55
N THR A 3 -27.21 -7.27 -5.21
CA THR A 3 -26.40 -8.49 -5.30
C THR A 3 -25.33 -8.48 -4.21
N LEU A 4 -25.39 -9.45 -3.29
CA LEU A 4 -24.42 -9.62 -2.20
C LEU A 4 -23.04 -10.10 -2.70
N ARG A 5 -23.00 -10.86 -3.81
CA ARG A 5 -21.76 -11.36 -4.39
C ARG A 5 -21.15 -10.32 -5.35
N PRO A 6 -19.89 -9.90 -5.15
CA PRO A 6 -19.21 -9.06 -6.13
C PRO A 6 -19.05 -9.84 -7.44
N VAL A 7 -19.21 -9.12 -8.55
CA VAL A 7 -18.90 -9.60 -9.91
C VAL A 7 -17.45 -10.07 -9.93
N LEU A 8 -17.13 -11.14 -10.66
CA LEU A 8 -15.78 -11.75 -10.68
C LEU A 8 -14.66 -10.72 -10.91
N GLN A 9 -14.91 -9.71 -11.73
CA GLN A 9 -13.99 -8.60 -12.01
C GLN A 9 -13.70 -7.72 -10.78
N ARG A 10 -14.65 -7.58 -9.86
CA ARG A 10 -14.56 -6.76 -8.65
C ARG A 10 -14.15 -7.58 -7.41
N ARG A 11 -13.69 -8.82 -7.59
CA ARG A 11 -13.12 -9.58 -6.47
C ARG A 11 -11.75 -9.03 -6.12
N PHE A 12 -11.44 -9.04 -4.83
CA PHE A 12 -10.10 -8.75 -4.34
C PHE A 12 -9.06 -9.69 -4.99
N LYS A 13 -8.04 -9.10 -5.61
CA LYS A 13 -6.93 -9.81 -6.25
C LYS A 13 -5.63 -9.48 -5.52
N SER A 14 -5.18 -10.40 -4.66
CA SER A 14 -3.97 -10.20 -3.86
C SER A 14 -2.71 -9.96 -4.70
N SER A 15 -2.60 -10.57 -5.89
CA SER A 15 -1.48 -10.36 -6.82
C SER A 15 -1.41 -8.90 -7.31
N THR A 16 -2.52 -8.37 -7.80
CA THR A 16 -2.62 -6.98 -8.28
C THR A 16 -2.30 -5.99 -7.16
N VAL A 17 -2.81 -6.23 -5.95
CA VAL A 17 -2.51 -5.40 -4.78
C VAL A 17 -1.03 -5.46 -4.41
N LYS A 18 -0.43 -6.66 -4.43
CA LYS A 18 0.99 -6.86 -4.13
C LYS A 18 1.88 -6.12 -5.15
N GLU A 19 1.57 -6.23 -6.43
CA GLU A 19 2.31 -5.55 -7.50
C GLU A 19 2.20 -4.03 -7.38
N CYS A 20 0.99 -3.52 -7.12
CA CYS A 20 0.73 -2.10 -6.89
C CYS A 20 1.56 -1.55 -5.70
N ILE A 21 1.53 -2.24 -4.56
CA ILE A 21 2.34 -1.87 -3.38
C ILE A 21 3.83 -1.88 -3.73
N HIS A 22 4.31 -2.91 -4.43
CA HIS A 22 5.74 -3.03 -4.77
C HIS A 22 6.19 -1.92 -5.72
N ALA A 23 5.35 -1.54 -6.69
CA ALA A 23 5.62 -0.42 -7.60
C ALA A 23 5.72 0.91 -6.84
N ILE A 24 4.78 1.19 -5.93
CA ILE A 24 4.79 2.41 -5.11
C ILE A 24 6.02 2.46 -4.21
N LEU A 25 6.34 1.35 -3.52
CA LEU A 25 7.51 1.28 -2.66
C LEU A 25 8.80 1.52 -3.45
N LYS A 26 8.92 0.90 -4.63
CA LYS A 26 10.07 1.13 -5.50
C LYS A 26 10.16 2.59 -5.94
N GLU A 27 9.07 3.17 -6.44
CA GLU A 27 9.06 4.58 -6.89
C GLU A 27 9.44 5.54 -5.76
N LYS A 28 8.86 5.36 -4.56
CA LYS A 28 9.01 6.31 -3.45
C LYS A 28 10.24 6.08 -2.59
N LEU A 29 10.83 4.88 -2.56
CA LEU A 29 11.95 4.54 -1.67
C LEU A 29 13.29 4.29 -2.38
N THR A 30 13.36 4.23 -3.72
CA THR A 30 14.60 3.84 -4.45
C THR A 30 15.83 4.68 -4.09
N ASN A 31 15.69 5.93 -3.62
CA ASN A 31 16.81 6.79 -3.23
C ASN A 31 16.58 7.52 -1.89
N VAL A 32 15.68 7.02 -1.05
CA VAL A 32 15.38 7.65 0.24
C VAL A 32 16.32 7.09 1.29
N GLN A 33 17.05 7.97 1.97
CA GLN A 33 17.79 7.60 3.18
C GLN A 33 16.86 7.65 4.38
N TYR A 34 17.15 6.79 5.36
CA TYR A 34 16.39 6.78 6.61
C TYR A 34 16.76 8.03 7.42
N ILE A 35 15.85 9.00 7.48
CA ILE A 35 15.98 10.22 8.28
C ILE A 35 14.89 10.19 9.35
N PRO A 36 15.21 9.91 10.64
CA PRO A 36 14.21 9.68 11.69
C PRO A 36 13.12 10.75 11.80
N GLU A 37 13.44 12.00 11.50
CA GLU A 37 12.54 13.15 11.54
C GLU A 37 11.53 13.15 10.39
N GLU A 38 11.91 12.61 9.22
CA GLU A 38 11.08 12.56 8.01
C GLU A 38 10.27 11.25 7.92
N ILE A 39 10.71 10.18 8.60
CA ILE A 39 10.05 8.88 8.55
C ILE A 39 8.56 8.92 8.91
N PRO A 40 8.09 9.61 9.98
CA PRO A 40 6.67 9.64 10.32
C PRO A 40 5.82 10.25 9.19
N GLN A 41 6.31 11.31 8.55
CA GLN A 41 5.64 11.94 7.42
C GLN A 41 5.64 11.01 6.20
N LEU A 42 6.78 10.37 5.92
CA LEU A 42 6.92 9.42 4.83
C LEU A 42 5.99 8.21 5.01
N THR A 43 5.91 7.62 6.21
CA THR A 43 5.01 6.49 6.50
C THR A 43 3.55 6.86 6.30
N ASN A 44 3.14 8.05 6.75
CA ASN A 44 1.77 8.52 6.57
C ASN A 44 1.47 8.75 5.09
N SER A 45 2.35 9.47 4.39
CA SER A 45 2.21 9.73 2.95
C SER A 45 2.13 8.44 2.13
N LEU A 46 3.01 7.46 2.40
CA LEU A 46 2.96 6.15 1.75
C LEU A 46 1.65 5.41 2.02
N SER A 47 1.15 5.46 3.26
CA SER A 47 -0.11 4.81 3.61
C SER A 47 -1.30 5.39 2.85
N GLU A 48 -1.32 6.71 2.65
CA GLU A 48 -2.35 7.41 1.89
C GLU A 48 -2.25 7.09 0.40
N ILE A 49 -1.04 7.18 -0.18
CA ILE A 49 -0.80 6.88 -1.60
C ILE A 49 -1.22 5.44 -1.93
N ILE A 50 -0.84 4.46 -1.10
CA ILE A 50 -1.23 3.07 -1.29
C ILE A 50 -2.75 2.94 -1.19
N LYS A 51 -3.38 3.54 -0.18
CA LYS A 51 -4.83 3.48 -0.01
C LYS A 51 -5.58 4.07 -1.19
N ASP A 52 -5.13 5.21 -1.71
CA ASP A 52 -5.82 5.90 -2.81
C ASP A 52 -5.60 5.20 -4.15
N ARG A 53 -4.38 4.71 -4.43
CA ARG A 53 -4.12 3.87 -5.60
C ARG A 53 -4.97 2.60 -5.61
N LEU A 54 -5.14 1.97 -4.44
CA LEU A 54 -5.99 0.80 -4.32
C LEU A 54 -7.48 1.12 -4.50
N LYS A 55 -7.95 2.33 -4.15
CA LYS A 55 -9.33 2.72 -4.48
C LYS A 55 -9.54 2.88 -5.99
N GLU A 56 -8.54 3.40 -6.71
CA GLU A 56 -8.59 3.58 -8.16
C GLU A 56 -8.66 2.24 -8.93
N GLU A 57 -8.12 1.16 -8.36
CA GLU A 57 -8.15 -0.21 -8.93
C GLU A 57 -9.55 -0.87 -8.89
N GLY A 58 -10.60 -0.17 -8.45
CA GLY A 58 -11.99 -0.62 -8.56
C GLY A 58 -12.47 -1.53 -7.43
N PHE A 59 -11.85 -1.42 -6.25
CA PHE A 59 -12.26 -2.13 -5.03
C PHE A 59 -13.39 -1.41 -4.26
N ASP A 60 -14.44 -0.96 -4.97
CA ASP A 60 -15.50 -0.05 -4.48
C ASP A 60 -16.27 -0.51 -3.23
N ARG A 61 -16.29 -1.83 -2.96
CA ARG A 61 -17.04 -2.43 -1.82
C ARG A 61 -16.14 -2.95 -0.69
N TYR A 62 -14.84 -2.71 -0.76
CA TYR A 62 -13.91 -3.17 0.27
C TYR A 62 -13.54 -2.02 1.20
N LYS A 63 -13.65 -2.27 2.51
CA LYS A 63 -13.04 -1.39 3.51
C LYS A 63 -11.56 -1.75 3.62
N MET A 64 -10.69 -0.84 3.19
CA MET A 64 -9.25 -1.04 3.20
C MET A 64 -8.60 -0.37 4.40
N VAL A 65 -7.66 -1.08 5.01
CA VAL A 65 -6.77 -0.57 6.07
C VAL A 65 -5.35 -0.82 5.60
N VAL A 66 -4.53 0.23 5.60
CA VAL A 66 -3.13 0.17 5.20
C VAL A 66 -2.29 0.53 6.43
N GLN A 67 -1.32 -0.32 6.75
CA GLN A 67 -0.34 -0.08 7.79
C GLN A 67 1.04 -0.10 7.13
N VAL A 68 1.84 0.95 7.38
CA VAL A 68 3.20 1.08 6.86
C VAL A 68 4.16 1.14 8.04
N VAL A 69 5.21 0.34 7.97
CA VAL A 69 6.31 0.31 8.94
C VAL A 69 7.61 0.41 8.16
N ILE A 70 8.45 1.38 8.50
CA ILE A 70 9.79 1.53 7.92
C ILE A 70 10.79 1.24 9.03
N GLY A 71 11.64 0.25 8.80
CA GLY A 71 12.78 -0.07 9.65
C GLY A 71 14.08 0.21 8.91
N GLU A 72 15.07 0.73 9.62
CA GLU A 72 16.43 0.85 9.10
C GLU A 72 17.14 -0.50 9.26
N HIS A 73 17.62 -1.07 8.16
CA HIS A 73 18.35 -2.34 8.21
C HIS A 73 19.82 -2.09 8.60
N ARG A 74 20.13 -2.16 9.90
CA ARG A 74 21.48 -1.99 10.46
C ARG A 74 22.26 -3.29 10.67
N GLY A 75 22.01 -4.30 9.84
CA GLY A 75 22.66 -5.61 9.98
C GLY A 75 22.22 -6.43 11.21
N GLU A 76 21.13 -6.06 11.87
CA GLU A 76 20.43 -6.92 12.83
C GLU A 76 19.45 -7.82 12.07
N GLY A 77 19.41 -9.12 12.43
CA GLY A 77 18.50 -10.08 11.83
C GLY A 77 17.04 -9.62 11.94
N VAL A 78 16.33 -9.67 10.82
CA VAL A 78 14.90 -9.33 10.70
C VAL A 78 13.97 -10.36 11.34
#